data_AF-A0A977PVG1-F1
#
_entry.id   AF-A0A977PVG1-F1
#
_cell.length_a   1.000
_cell.length_b   1.000
_cell.length_c   1.000
_cell.angle_alpha   90.00
_cell.angle_beta   90.00
_cell.angle_gamma   90.00
#
_symmetry.space_group_name_H-M   'P 1'
#
loop_
_entity.id
_entity.type
_entity.pdbx_description
1 polymer ?
#
loop_
_entity_poly.entity_id
_entity_poly.type
_entity_poly.pdbx_seq_one_letter_code
_entity_poly.pdbx_strand_id
1 'polypeptide(L)'
;MQNLLFRAFRKYHRTLAIILCLPLLLTVITGMLYTILVEWLAMGDAAELLLGLHTLEIIHLDKFYPVLNGLGLVGLLVTGMTMTNLFKKRPAINRNPE
;
A
#
# COMPACT_ATOMS: atom_id res chain seq x y z
N MET A 1 21.82 20.32 9.32
CA MET A 1 20.98 19.32 10.05
C MET A 1 19.76 18.82 9.26
N GLN A 2 19.13 19.64 8.39
CA GLN A 2 17.88 19.29 7.68
C GLN A 2 17.96 18.09 6.71
N ASN A 3 19.14 17.79 6.14
CA ASN A 3 19.32 16.66 5.19
C ASN A 3 19.34 15.27 5.85
N LEU A 4 19.67 15.20 7.14
CA LEU A 4 19.70 13.94 7.90
C LEU A 4 18.28 13.42 8.19
N LEU A 5 17.38 14.33 8.60
CA LEU A 5 15.98 13.99 8.85
C LEU A 5 15.28 13.48 7.59
N PHE A 6 15.47 14.13 6.43
CA PHE A 6 14.91 13.67 5.16
C PHE A 6 15.44 12.30 4.71
N ARG A 7 16.73 12.01 4.92
CA ARG A 7 17.32 10.70 4.60
C ARG A 7 16.81 9.60 5.53
N ALA A 8 16.67 9.89 6.82
CA ALA A 8 16.11 8.97 7.80
C ALA A 8 14.63 8.67 7.50
N PHE A 9 13.84 9.68 7.16
CA PHE A 9 12.43 9.54 6.78
C PHE A 9 12.28 8.60 5.57
N ARG A 10 13.15 8.74 4.56
CA ARG A 10 13.14 7.89 3.36
C ARG A 10 13.50 6.43 3.67
N LYS A 11 14.43 6.19 4.62
CA LYS A 11 14.77 4.84 5.10
C LYS A 11 13.61 4.22 5.88
N TYR A 12 12.97 5.00 6.76
CA TYR A 12 11.81 4.57 7.54
C TYR A 12 10.61 4.22 6.66
N HIS A 13 10.27 5.12 5.72
CA HIS A 13 9.21 4.88 4.75
C HIS A 13 9.46 3.62 3.94
N ARG A 14 10.71 3.37 3.49
CA ARG A 14 11.03 2.15 2.73
C ARG A 14 10.77 0.87 3.55
N THR A 15 11.16 0.85 4.82
CA THR A 15 10.92 -0.31 5.70
C THR A 15 9.44 -0.50 5.98
N LEU A 16 8.72 0.57 6.35
CA LEU A 16 7.27 0.54 6.55
C LEU A 16 6.52 0.15 5.28
N ALA A 17 6.96 0.64 4.12
CA ALA A 17 6.39 0.31 2.83
C ALA A 17 6.48 -1.18 2.56
N ILE A 18 7.64 -1.81 2.78
CA ILE A 18 7.77 -3.26 2.57
C ILE A 18 6.86 -4.04 3.53
N ILE A 19 6.84 -3.67 4.81
CA ILE A 19 6.06 -4.37 5.84
C ILE A 19 4.56 -4.24 5.60
N LEU A 20 4.08 -3.06 5.18
CA LEU A 20 2.66 -2.77 4.96
C LEU A 20 2.18 -3.13 3.54
N CYS A 21 3.06 -3.12 2.54
CA CYS A 21 2.71 -3.47 1.17
C CYS A 21 2.52 -4.98 0.99
N LEU A 22 3.26 -5.81 1.73
CA LEU A 22 3.05 -7.26 1.79
C LEU A 22 1.59 -7.66 2.13
N PRO A 23 1.03 -7.21 3.27
CA PRO A 23 -0.35 -7.51 3.65
C PRO A 23 -1.38 -6.82 2.73
N LEU A 24 -1.08 -5.62 2.22
CA LEU A 24 -1.94 -4.96 1.22
C LEU A 24 -2.01 -5.74 -0.10
N LEU A 25 -0.88 -6.25 -0.59
CA LEU A 25 -0.85 -7.09 -1.78
C LEU A 25 -1.62 -8.38 -1.54
N LEU A 26 -1.44 -9.02 -0.39
CA LEU A 26 -2.17 -10.23 -0.04
C LEU A 26 -3.68 -9.98 -0.02
N THR A 27 -4.15 -8.90 0.61
CA THR A 27 -5.58 -8.56 0.65
C THR A 27 -6.15 -8.23 -0.72
N VAL A 28 -5.41 -7.51 -1.57
CA VAL A 28 -5.84 -7.21 -2.95
C VAL A 28 -5.87 -8.48 -3.81
N ILE A 29 -4.84 -9.32 -3.74
CA ILE A 29 -4.77 -10.57 -4.52
C ILE A 29 -5.87 -11.53 -4.09
N THR A 30 -6.05 -11.74 -2.78
CA THR A 30 -7.11 -12.62 -2.25
C THR A 30 -8.49 -12.07 -2.58
N GLY A 31 -8.72 -10.76 -2.50
CA GLY A 31 -9.99 -10.15 -2.89
C GLY A 31 -10.31 -10.35 -4.38
N MET A 32 -9.34 -10.10 -5.26
CA MET A 32 -9.50 -10.36 -6.70
C MET A 32 -9.74 -11.84 -7.00
N LEU A 33 -8.97 -12.72 -6.37
CA LEU A 33 -9.06 -14.16 -6.61
C LEU A 33 -10.37 -14.74 -6.06
N TYR A 34 -10.91 -14.18 -4.98
CA TYR A 34 -12.23 -14.50 -4.45
C TYR A 34 -13.31 -14.21 -5.49
N THR A 35 -13.32 -13.00 -6.08
CA THR A 35 -14.25 -12.64 -7.15
C THR A 35 -14.15 -13.59 -8.34
N ILE A 36 -12.93 -13.93 -8.78
CA ILE A 36 -12.73 -14.87 -9.89
C ILE A 36 -13.26 -16.27 -9.55
N LEU A 37 -12.95 -16.80 -8.36
CA LEU A 37 -13.36 -18.16 -7.96
C LEU A 37 -14.87 -18.28 -7.77
N VAL A 38 -15.51 -17.27 -7.18
CA VAL A 38 -16.95 -17.28 -6.92
C VAL A 38 -17.73 -16.93 -8.19
N GLU A 39 -17.42 -15.81 -8.83
CA GLU A 39 -18.24 -15.29 -9.94
C GLU A 39 -17.95 -16.00 -11.26
N TRP A 40 -16.70 -16.40 -11.53
CA TRP A 40 -16.34 -16.96 -12.83
C TRP A 40 -16.29 -18.49 -12.79
N LEU A 41 -15.87 -19.09 -11.68
CA LEU A 41 -15.67 -20.53 -11.55
C LEU A 41 -16.73 -21.24 -10.70
N ALA A 42 -17.61 -20.49 -10.02
CA ALA A 42 -18.64 -21.01 -9.11
C ALA A 42 -18.08 -22.00 -8.05
N MET A 43 -16.82 -21.82 -7.65
CA MET A 43 -16.14 -22.67 -6.66
C MET A 43 -16.25 -22.06 -5.27
N GLY A 44 -17.36 -22.35 -4.57
CA GLY A 44 -17.64 -21.84 -3.23
C GLY A 44 -16.64 -22.28 -2.15
N ASP A 45 -16.23 -23.55 -2.16
CA ASP A 45 -15.35 -24.11 -1.11
C ASP A 45 -13.94 -23.47 -1.11
N ALA A 46 -13.40 -23.19 -2.30
CA ALA A 46 -12.12 -22.50 -2.43
C ALA A 46 -12.22 -21.02 -1.99
N ALA A 47 -13.39 -20.43 -2.17
CA ALA A 47 -13.65 -19.03 -1.82
C ALA A 47 -13.70 -18.82 -0.29
N GLU A 48 -14.20 -19.79 0.47
CA GLU A 48 -14.23 -19.73 1.93
C GLU A 48 -12.82 -19.76 2.54
N LEU A 49 -11.92 -20.61 2.01
CA LEU A 49 -10.51 -20.61 2.38
C LEU A 49 -9.81 -19.28 2.02
N LEU A 50 -10.16 -18.69 0.87
CA LEU A 50 -9.66 -17.38 0.47
C LEU A 50 -10.15 -16.26 1.38
N LEU A 51 -11.40 -16.32 1.83
CA LEU A 51 -11.97 -15.37 2.78
C LEU A 51 -11.20 -15.42 4.11
N GLY A 52 -10.93 -16.61 4.65
CA GLY A 52 -10.13 -16.77 5.87
C GLY A 52 -8.69 -16.25 5.75
N LEU A 53 -8.08 -16.37 4.56
CA LEU A 53 -6.78 -15.75 4.27
C LEU A 53 -6.87 -14.24 4.08
N HIS A 54 -7.93 -13.74 3.45
CA HIS A 54 -8.16 -12.32 3.19
C HIS A 54 -8.34 -11.53 4.49
N THR A 55 -9.11 -12.05 5.43
CA THR A 55 -9.32 -11.46 6.75
C THR A 55 -8.23 -11.82 7.75
N LEU A 56 -7.34 -12.78 7.43
CA LEU A 56 -6.42 -13.38 8.41
C LEU A 56 -7.16 -13.87 9.66
N GLU A 57 -8.39 -14.31 9.48
CA GLU A 57 -9.24 -14.87 10.53
C GLU A 57 -8.60 -16.10 11.18
N ILE A 58 -7.75 -16.81 10.41
CA ILE A 58 -6.92 -17.94 10.86
C ILE A 58 -6.02 -17.58 12.07
N ILE A 59 -5.68 -16.30 12.25
CA ILE A 59 -4.80 -15.80 13.33
C ILE A 59 -5.59 -14.88 14.31
N HIS A 60 -6.93 -14.87 14.26
CA HIS A 60 -7.78 -13.98 15.08
C HIS A 60 -7.43 -12.48 14.96
N LEU A 61 -6.89 -12.07 13.81
CA LEU A 61 -6.50 -10.68 13.54
C LEU A 61 -7.51 -9.94 12.66
N ASP A 62 -8.64 -10.57 12.36
CA ASP A 62 -9.75 -10.13 11.51
C ASP A 62 -10.22 -8.69 11.76
N LYS A 63 -10.23 -8.25 13.02
CA LYS A 63 -10.69 -6.89 13.38
C LYS A 63 -9.60 -5.82 13.28
N PHE A 64 -8.35 -6.18 13.58
CA PHE A 64 -7.25 -5.21 13.64
C PHE A 64 -6.52 -5.08 12.31
N TYR A 65 -6.44 -6.18 11.56
CA TYR A 65 -5.66 -6.27 10.34
C TYR A 65 -6.19 -5.37 9.20
N PRO A 66 -7.51 -5.31 8.92
CA PRO A 66 -8.04 -4.41 7.89
C PRO A 66 -7.82 -2.93 8.26
N VAL A 67 -7.95 -2.59 9.55
CA VAL A 67 -7.72 -1.21 10.05
C VAL A 67 -6.26 -0.82 9.90
N LEU A 68 -5.33 -1.72 10.27
CA LEU A 68 -3.89 -1.51 10.10
C LEU A 68 -3.50 -1.40 8.63
N ASN A 69 -4.09 -2.21 7.74
CA ASN A 69 -3.89 -2.11 6.30
C ASN A 69 -4.40 -0.78 5.75
N GLY A 70 -5.61 -0.35 6.14
CA GLY A 70 -6.18 0.93 5.72
C GLY A 70 -5.33 2.13 6.17
N LEU A 71 -4.97 2.17 7.46
CA LEU A 71 -4.10 3.22 8.00
C LEU A 71 -2.69 3.17 7.39
N GLY A 72 -2.15 1.97 7.20
CA GLY A 72 -0.87 1.75 6.56
C GLY A 72 -0.85 2.25 5.12
N LEU A 73 -1.89 1.94 4.34
CA LEU A 73 -2.04 2.42 2.97
C LEU A 73 -2.11 3.95 2.91
N VAL A 74 -2.96 4.58 3.74
CA VAL A 74 -3.08 6.04 3.80
C VAL A 74 -1.75 6.66 4.20
N GLY A 75 -1.09 6.11 5.22
CA GLY A 75 0.22 6.57 5.68
C GLY A 75 1.27 6.47 4.58
N LEU A 76 1.33 5.36 3.85
CA LEU A 76 2.23 5.16 2.72
C LEU A 76 1.95 6.10 1.55
N LEU A 77 0.68 6.35 1.23
CA LEU A 77 0.30 7.28 0.17
C LEU A 77 0.71 8.71 0.50
N VAL A 78 0.39 9.19 1.70
CA VAL A 78 0.73 10.56 2.13
C VAL A 78 2.25 10.74 2.22
N THR A 79 2.95 9.78 2.82
CA THR A 79 4.42 9.84 2.94
C THR A 79 5.14 9.64 1.60
N GLY A 80 4.61 8.81 0.70
CA GLY A 80 5.13 8.63 -0.65
C GLY A 80 4.94 9.88 -1.52
N MET A 81 3.77 10.50 -1.47
CA MET A 81 3.47 11.75 -2.18
C MET A 81 4.35 12.91 -1.72
N THR A 82 4.61 13.04 -0.42
CA THR A 82 5.50 14.08 0.11
C THR A 82 6.97 13.87 -0.26
N MET A 83 7.39 12.63 -0.55
CA MET A 83 8.75 12.32 -1.00
C MET A 83 8.95 12.40 -2.51
N THR A 84 7.87 12.27 -3.29
CA THR A 84 7.92 12.37 -4.74
C THR A 84 7.81 13.84 -5.13
N ASN A 85 8.76 14.32 -5.94
CA ASN A 85 8.73 15.68 -6.51
C ASN A 85 7.63 15.86 -7.57
N LEU A 86 6.51 15.13 -7.48
CA LEU A 86 5.43 15.14 -8.48
C LEU A 86 4.85 16.55 -8.70
N PHE A 87 4.94 17.43 -7.71
CA PHE A 87 4.49 18.82 -7.78
C PHE A 87 5.60 19.85 -8.04
N LYS A 88 6.85 19.42 -8.29
CA LYS A 88 7.94 20.37 -8.53
C LYS A 88 7.77 21.00 -9.90
N LYS A 89 7.27 22.25 -9.93
CA LYS A 89 7.24 23.08 -11.15
C LYS A 89 8.63 23.06 -11.79
N ARG A 90 8.70 22.70 -13.08
CA ARG A 90 9.94 22.79 -13.87
C ARG A 90 10.53 24.18 -13.67
N PRO A 91 11.84 24.34 -13.39
CA PRO A 91 12.44 25.66 -13.37
C PRO A 91 12.16 26.28 -14.74
N ALA A 92 11.47 27.43 -14.75
CA ALA A 92 11.32 28.23 -15.95
C ALA A 92 12.74 28.53 -16.43
N ILE A 93 13.14 27.90 -17.52
CA ILE A 93 14.35 28.26 -18.25
C ILE A 93 14.15 29.73 -18.61
N ASN A 94 14.85 30.61 -17.89
CA ASN A 94 14.92 32.03 -18.23
C ASN A 94 15.69 32.11 -19.55
N ARG A 95 14.96 32.07 -20.67
CA ARG A 95 15.47 32.53 -21.95
C ARG A 95 15.43 34.05 -21.88
N ASN A 96 16.53 34.65 -21.47
CA ASN A 96 16.76 36.08 -21.71
C ASN A 96 17.35 36.18 -23.13
N PRO A 97 16.60 36.62 -24.16
CA PRO A 97 17.21 37.15 -25.36
C PRO A 97 17.68 38.58 -25.07
N GLU A 98 18.91 38.84 -25.48
CA GLU A 98 19.69 40.05 -25.32
C GLU A 98 19.04 41.27 -25.98
#